data_AF-A0A2V6HDD0-F1
#
_entry.id   AF-A0A2V6HDD0-F1
#
_cell.length_a   1.000
_cell.length_b   1.000
_cell.length_c   1.000
_cell.angle_alpha   90.00
_cell.angle_beta   90.00
_cell.angle_gamma   90.00
#
_symmetry.space_group_name_H-M   'P 1'
#
loop_
_entity.id
_entity.type
_entity.pdbx_description
1 polymer ?
#
loop_
_entity_poly.entity_id
_entity_poly.type
_entity_poly.pdbx_seq_one_letter_code
_entity_poly.pdbx_strand_id
1 'polypeptide(L)'
;MALFKRLPSLRWSPPRDQPIVPADAQTQSPAFSDDFKTLEDELMPHFRELDSEALRVQNQFRLDQVTLIFGGALATILGALHASLGAGAALWAGIVESVLAAALSAVALRLQGTRAQERYLSDRLKAERLRTEYFLFLGRVGTYADEQERLRCLILRVADIKSGEVK
;
A
#
# COMPACT_ATOMS: atom_id res chain seq x y z
N MET A 1 -12.12 21.78 3.05
CA MET A 1 -11.97 20.55 3.88
C MET A 1 -11.38 19.40 3.06
N ALA A 2 -10.07 19.39 2.79
CA ALA A 2 -9.40 18.30 2.05
C ALA A 2 -8.58 17.37 2.97
N LEU A 3 -8.21 17.84 4.16
CA LEU A 3 -7.39 17.11 5.13
C LEU A 3 -8.08 15.85 5.68
N PHE A 4 -9.41 15.87 5.84
CA PHE A 4 -10.17 14.73 6.39
C PHE A 4 -10.47 13.62 5.38
N LYS A 5 -10.26 13.85 4.07
CA LYS A 5 -10.48 12.81 3.05
C LYS A 5 -9.42 11.70 3.04
N ARG A 6 -8.35 11.85 3.81
CA ARG A 6 -7.19 10.93 3.81
C ARG A 6 -6.82 10.41 5.20
N LEU A 7 -7.76 10.40 6.14
CA LEU A 7 -7.54 9.77 7.44
C LEU A 7 -7.26 8.27 7.24
N PRO A 8 -6.30 7.69 7.98
CA PRO A 8 -6.14 6.25 7.99
C PRO A 8 -7.40 5.57 8.51
N SER A 9 -7.77 4.45 7.92
CA SER A 9 -8.87 3.62 8.41
C SER A 9 -8.35 2.61 9.42
N LEU A 10 -8.95 2.55 10.60
CA LEU A 10 -8.70 1.47 11.57
C LEU A 10 -9.22 0.12 11.06
N ARG A 11 -10.29 0.12 10.26
CA ARG A 11 -10.84 -1.08 9.61
C ARG A 11 -10.51 -1.00 8.13
N TRP A 12 -9.35 -1.54 7.75
CA TRP A 12 -8.96 -1.58 6.35
C TRP A 12 -9.92 -2.50 5.57
N SER A 13 -10.30 -2.05 4.39
CA SER A 13 -11.05 -2.85 3.42
C SER A 13 -10.44 -2.60 2.05
N PRO A 14 -10.22 -3.65 1.25
CA PRO A 14 -9.67 -3.48 -0.09
C PRO A 14 -10.59 -2.59 -0.91
N PRO A 15 -10.05 -1.70 -1.76
CA PRO A 15 -10.86 -1.00 -2.75
C PRO A 15 -11.61 -2.03 -3.60
N ARG A 16 -12.92 -1.81 -3.79
CA ARG A 16 -13.73 -2.64 -4.68
C ARG A 16 -13.15 -2.61 -6.09
N ASP A 17 -13.27 -3.74 -6.81
CA ASP A 17 -12.77 -4.06 -8.16
C ASP A 17 -12.78 -2.87 -9.13
N GLN A 18 -11.84 -1.95 -8.95
CA GLN A 18 -11.71 -0.76 -9.77
C GLN A 18 -10.85 -1.15 -10.97
N PRO A 19 -11.41 -1.10 -12.19
CA PRO A 19 -10.61 -1.34 -13.38
C PRO A 19 -9.59 -0.21 -13.57
N ILE A 20 -8.46 -0.52 -14.22
CA ILE A 20 -7.43 0.49 -14.54
C ILE A 20 -8.02 1.56 -15.46
N VAL A 21 -8.79 1.13 -16.47
CA VAL A 21 -9.59 2.02 -17.32
C VAL A 21 -11.02 2.03 -16.82
N PRO A 22 -11.61 3.19 -16.49
CA PRO A 22 -13.00 3.29 -16.02
C PRO A 22 -14.00 2.61 -16.97
N ALA A 23 -15.03 1.97 -16.42
CA ALA A 23 -16.00 1.18 -17.20
C ALA A 23 -16.73 2.02 -18.27
N ASP A 24 -17.01 3.28 -17.98
CA ASP A 24 -17.57 4.25 -18.93
C ASP A 24 -16.63 4.47 -20.13
N ALA A 25 -15.33 4.60 -19.89
CA ALA A 25 -14.33 4.72 -20.97
C ALA A 25 -14.18 3.41 -21.76
N GLN A 26 -14.36 2.25 -21.13
CA GLN A 26 -14.37 0.95 -21.84
C GLN A 26 -15.57 0.85 -22.78
N THR A 27 -16.76 1.26 -22.34
CA THR A 27 -17.97 1.23 -23.19
C THR A 27 -17.89 2.14 -24.41
N GLN A 28 -17.07 3.19 -24.36
CA GLN A 28 -16.83 4.09 -25.49
C GLN A 28 -15.89 3.47 -26.54
N SER A 29 -15.19 2.39 -26.20
CA SER A 29 -14.21 1.75 -27.07
C SER A 29 -14.51 0.25 -27.28
N PRO A 30 -15.64 -0.08 -27.94
CA PRO A 30 -16.07 -1.48 -28.12
C PRO A 30 -15.07 -2.33 -28.93
N ALA A 31 -14.21 -1.70 -29.74
CA ALA A 31 -13.15 -2.39 -30.48
C ALA A 31 -12.14 -3.14 -29.58
N PHE A 32 -12.04 -2.78 -28.29
CA PHE A 32 -11.16 -3.44 -27.31
C PHE A 32 -11.94 -4.32 -26.32
N SER A 33 -13.21 -4.65 -26.57
CA SER A 33 -14.03 -5.43 -25.61
C SER A 33 -13.39 -6.75 -25.23
N ASP A 34 -12.86 -7.46 -26.22
CA ASP A 34 -12.24 -8.78 -26.03
C ASP A 34 -10.89 -8.65 -25.32
N ASP A 35 -10.14 -7.58 -25.61
CA ASP A 35 -8.89 -7.24 -24.95
C ASP A 35 -9.14 -6.88 -23.47
N PHE A 36 -10.16 -6.08 -23.16
CA PHE A 36 -10.55 -5.76 -21.77
C PHE A 36 -10.98 -7.00 -21.00
N LYS A 37 -11.75 -7.90 -21.61
CA LYS A 37 -12.14 -9.16 -20.97
C LYS A 37 -10.92 -10.03 -20.67
N THR A 38 -10.01 -10.15 -21.63
CA THR A 38 -8.75 -10.89 -21.45
C THR A 38 -7.92 -10.32 -20.29
N LEU A 39 -7.81 -9.00 -20.21
CA LEU A 39 -7.07 -8.33 -19.14
C LEU A 39 -7.76 -8.49 -17.78
N GLU A 40 -9.09 -8.45 -17.75
CA GLU A 40 -9.90 -8.67 -16.55
C GLU A 40 -9.72 -10.10 -16.00
N ASP A 41 -9.61 -11.09 -16.88
CA ASP A 41 -9.45 -12.50 -16.50
C ASP A 41 -8.00 -12.83 -16.09
N GLU A 42 -7.01 -12.36 -16.85
CA GLU A 42 -5.62 -12.83 -16.70
C GLU A 42 -4.70 -11.89 -15.89
N LEU A 43 -4.94 -10.58 -15.92
CA LEU A 43 -4.02 -9.59 -15.34
C LEU A 43 -4.60 -8.91 -14.09
N MET A 44 -5.87 -8.50 -14.16
CA MET A 44 -6.52 -7.69 -13.13
C MET A 44 -6.58 -8.36 -11.74
N PRO A 45 -6.77 -9.68 -11.59
CA PRO A 45 -6.78 -10.32 -10.27
C PRO A 45 -5.45 -10.12 -9.54
N HIS A 46 -4.33 -10.24 -10.25
CA HIS A 46 -2.99 -10.06 -9.70
C HIS A 46 -2.67 -8.59 -9.42
N PHE A 47 -3.09 -7.69 -10.32
CA PHE A 47 -2.95 -6.26 -10.08
C PHE A 47 -3.71 -5.84 -8.81
N ARG A 48 -4.95 -6.28 -8.62
CA ARG A 48 -5.78 -5.96 -7.45
C ARG A 48 -5.19 -6.51 -6.16
N GLU A 49 -4.69 -7.73 -6.18
CA GLU A 49 -4.00 -8.33 -5.02
C GLU A 49 -2.82 -7.44 -4.58
N LEU A 50 -1.92 -7.11 -5.51
CA LEU A 50 -0.72 -6.30 -5.22
C LEU A 50 -1.05 -4.86 -4.82
N ASP A 51 -1.99 -4.20 -5.50
CA ASP A 51 -2.40 -2.84 -5.17
C ASP A 51 -3.12 -2.78 -3.80
N SER A 52 -3.95 -3.79 -3.49
CA SER A 52 -4.61 -3.88 -2.18
C SER A 52 -3.59 -4.04 -1.05
N GLU A 53 -2.58 -4.88 -1.22
CA GLU A 53 -1.52 -5.06 -0.23
C GLU A 53 -0.72 -3.77 -0.04
N ALA A 54 -0.37 -3.09 -1.14
CA ALA A 54 0.33 -1.81 -1.07
C ALA A 54 -0.49 -0.76 -0.30
N LEU A 55 -1.80 -0.66 -0.56
CA LEU A 55 -2.69 0.26 0.15
C LEU A 55 -2.85 -0.10 1.63
N ARG A 56 -2.85 -1.40 1.97
CA ARG A 56 -2.87 -1.87 3.36
C ARG A 56 -1.65 -1.39 4.13
N VAL A 57 -0.45 -1.58 3.57
CA VAL A 57 0.80 -1.13 4.21
C VAL A 57 0.84 0.40 4.30
N GLN A 58 0.37 1.12 3.27
CA GLN A 58 0.27 2.57 3.32
C GLN A 58 -0.67 3.06 4.45
N ASN A 59 -1.80 2.38 4.64
CA ASN A 59 -2.74 2.69 5.71
C ASN A 59 -2.11 2.43 7.09
N GLN A 60 -1.40 1.31 7.27
CA GLN A 60 -0.68 1.01 8.50
C GLN A 60 0.36 2.08 8.82
N PHE A 61 1.18 2.48 7.84
CA PHE A 61 2.19 3.51 8.01
C PHE A 61 1.59 4.85 8.47
N ARG A 62 0.39 5.21 7.96
CA ARG A 62 -0.33 6.41 8.42
C ARG A 62 -0.83 6.27 9.87
N LEU A 63 -1.29 5.09 10.29
CA LEU A 63 -1.65 4.84 11.68
C LEU A 63 -0.45 4.97 12.61
N ASP A 64 0.71 4.46 12.20
CA ASP A 64 1.96 4.57 12.96
C ASP A 64 2.36 6.05 13.13
N GLN A 65 2.27 6.86 12.07
CA GLN A 65 2.52 8.30 12.15
C GLN A 65 1.56 9.02 13.08
N VAL A 66 0.26 8.75 12.99
CA VAL A 66 -0.75 9.36 13.88
C VAL A 66 -0.47 8.98 15.33
N THR A 67 -0.12 7.72 15.58
CA THR A 67 0.23 7.23 16.93
C THR A 67 1.46 7.93 17.48
N LEU A 68 2.51 8.12 16.66
CA LEU A 68 3.72 8.84 17.07
C LEU A 68 3.44 10.30 17.40
N ILE A 69 2.62 10.99 16.59
CA ILE A 69 2.25 12.39 16.83
C ILE A 69 1.46 12.51 18.15
N PHE A 70 0.45 11.66 18.35
CA PHE A 70 -0.34 11.66 19.57
C PHE A 70 0.50 11.29 20.80
N GLY A 71 1.34 10.26 20.69
CA GLY A 71 2.24 9.85 21.77
C GLY A 71 3.23 10.95 22.15
N GLY A 72 3.83 11.62 21.17
CA GLY A 72 4.72 12.76 21.38
C GLY A 72 4.02 13.94 22.06
N ALA A 73 2.83 14.31 21.58
CA ALA A 73 2.03 15.37 22.18
C ALA A 73 1.65 15.06 23.64
N LEU A 74 1.23 13.82 23.92
CA LEU A 74 0.91 13.37 25.27
C LEU A 74 2.15 13.43 26.18
N ALA A 75 3.31 12.99 25.69
CA ALA A 75 4.57 13.06 26.41
C ALA A 75 4.96 14.51 26.74
N THR A 76 4.80 15.44 25.79
CA THR A 76 5.06 16.88 26.02
C THR A 76 4.11 17.45 27.06
N ILE A 77 2.81 17.14 27.01
CA ILE A 77 1.81 17.60 27.98
C ILE A 77 2.14 17.08 29.39
N LEU A 78 2.47 15.79 29.52
CA LEU A 78 2.86 15.18 30.78
C LEU A 78 4.16 15.81 31.33
N GLY A 79 5.14 16.08 30.46
CA GLY A 79 6.37 16.79 30.82
C GLY A 79 6.13 18.23 31.29
N ALA A 80 5.21 18.96 30.66
CA ALA A 80 4.85 20.32 31.08
C ALA A 80 4.12 20.33 32.44
N LEU A 81 3.16 19.39 32.64
CA LEU A 81 2.49 19.19 33.92
C LEU A 81 3.50 18.85 35.03
N HIS A 82 4.48 17.98 34.74
CA HIS A 82 5.59 17.70 35.66
C HIS A 82 6.32 18.97 36.10
N ALA A 83 6.79 19.77 35.13
CA ALA A 83 7.55 20.99 35.41
C ALA A 83 6.77 21.98 36.30
N SER A 84 5.43 21.96 36.22
CA SER A 84 4.57 22.82 37.02
C SER A 84 4.22 22.28 38.42
N LEU A 85 4.18 20.96 38.63
CA LEU A 85 3.62 20.33 39.83
C LEU A 85 4.65 19.91 40.90
N GLY A 86 5.95 19.87 40.59
CA GLY A 86 6.99 19.57 41.58
C GLY A 86 6.81 18.24 42.34
N ALA A 87 6.16 17.24 41.72
CA ALA A 87 5.72 16.01 42.39
C ALA A 87 6.87 15.01 42.68
N GLY A 88 6.80 14.32 43.83
CA GLY A 88 7.85 13.47 44.38
C GLY A 88 8.21 12.19 43.58
N ALA A 89 9.44 11.71 43.81
CA ALA A 89 10.17 10.74 42.97
C ALA A 89 9.50 9.38 42.70
N ALA A 90 8.61 8.90 43.58
CA ALA A 90 8.06 7.54 43.48
C ALA A 90 7.02 7.36 42.35
N LEU A 91 6.18 8.37 42.09
CA LEU A 91 5.23 8.35 40.97
C LEU A 91 5.94 8.47 39.61
N TRP A 92 7.12 9.10 39.58
CA TRP A 92 7.88 9.31 38.34
C TRP A 92 8.63 8.09 37.84
N ALA A 93 9.08 7.20 38.73
CA ALA A 93 9.74 5.97 38.33
C ALA A 93 8.88 5.16 37.36
N GLY A 94 7.59 5.00 37.67
CA GLY A 94 6.65 4.27 36.81
C GLY A 94 6.34 4.97 35.48
N ILE A 95 6.28 6.31 35.45
CA ILE A 95 6.01 7.04 34.21
C ILE A 95 7.25 7.06 33.29
N VAL A 96 8.45 7.25 33.84
CA VAL A 96 9.69 7.16 33.06
C VAL A 96 9.85 5.75 32.49
N GLU A 97 9.62 4.72 33.31
CA GLU A 97 9.67 3.32 32.87
C GLU A 97 8.66 3.04 31.75
N SER A 98 7.42 3.52 31.88
CA SER A 98 6.40 3.31 30.85
C SER A 98 6.65 4.12 29.58
N VAL A 99 7.21 5.32 29.65
CA VAL A 99 7.66 6.08 28.47
C VAL A 99 8.82 5.37 27.78
N LEU A 100 9.79 4.85 28.55
CA LEU A 100 10.92 4.10 28.01
C LEU A 100 10.45 2.80 27.35
N ALA A 101 9.54 2.07 28.01
CA ALA A 101 8.93 0.86 27.48
C ALA A 101 8.15 1.16 26.19
N ALA A 102 7.34 2.21 26.16
CA ALA A 102 6.62 2.63 24.96
C ALA A 102 7.58 3.01 23.81
N ALA A 103 8.67 3.73 24.11
CA ALA A 103 9.68 4.09 23.13
C ALA A 103 10.40 2.84 22.57
N LEU A 104 10.80 1.91 23.43
CA LEU A 104 11.43 0.65 23.02
C LEU A 104 10.46 -0.22 22.20
N SER A 105 9.21 -0.32 22.61
CA SER A 105 8.17 -1.01 21.83
C SER A 105 7.96 -0.36 20.47
N ALA A 106 7.94 0.97 20.38
CA ALA A 106 7.83 1.69 19.11
C ALA A 106 9.04 1.43 18.19
N VAL A 107 10.26 1.38 18.74
CA VAL A 107 11.47 1.02 17.99
C VAL A 107 11.41 -0.43 17.51
N ALA A 108 10.99 -1.36 18.36
CA ALA A 108 10.84 -2.78 18.00
C ALA A 108 9.82 -2.98 16.87
N LEU A 109 8.66 -2.31 16.94
CA LEU A 109 7.65 -2.30 15.88
C LEU A 109 8.21 -1.70 14.58
N ARG A 110 9.00 -0.63 14.66
CA ARG A 110 9.61 0.02 13.50
C ARG A 110 10.65 -0.87 12.81
N LEU A 111 11.44 -1.64 13.58
CA LEU A 111 12.38 -2.62 13.04
C LEU A 111 11.67 -3.79 12.34
N GLN A 112 10.48 -4.18 12.79
CA GLN A 112 9.63 -5.11 12.03
C GLN A 112 9.04 -4.45 10.77
N GLY A 113 8.77 -3.14 10.83
CA GLY A 113 8.23 -2.34 9.74
C GLY A 113 9.13 -2.17 8.51
N THR A 114 10.47 -2.31 8.65
CA THR A 114 11.39 -2.21 7.49
C THR A 114 11.14 -3.30 6.46
N ARG A 115 10.88 -4.54 6.89
CA ARG A 115 10.48 -5.65 6.01
C ARG A 115 9.12 -5.40 5.36
N ALA A 116 8.19 -4.78 6.08
CA ALA A 116 6.90 -4.38 5.51
C ALA A 116 7.05 -3.27 4.45
N GLN A 117 7.99 -2.34 4.66
CA GLN A 117 8.30 -1.28 3.70
C GLN A 117 8.95 -1.82 2.42
N GLU A 118 9.91 -2.74 2.55
CA GLU A 118 10.51 -3.42 1.38
C GLU A 118 9.44 -4.19 0.59
N ARG A 119 8.56 -4.91 1.29
CA ARG A 119 7.43 -5.61 0.68
C ARG A 119 6.48 -4.65 -0.04
N TYR A 120 6.12 -3.53 0.58
CA TYR A 120 5.30 -2.49 -0.05
C TYR A 120 5.93 -1.96 -1.34
N LEU A 121 7.23 -1.65 -1.34
CA LEU A 121 7.91 -1.15 -2.52
C LEU A 121 7.95 -2.20 -3.63
N SER A 122 8.20 -3.47 -3.28
CA SER A 122 8.18 -4.59 -4.22
C SER A 122 6.80 -4.79 -4.83
N ASP A 123 5.76 -4.86 -3.99
CA ASP A 123 4.38 -5.08 -4.43
C ASP A 123 3.87 -3.90 -5.28
N ARG A 124 4.22 -2.67 -4.90
CA ARG A 124 3.91 -1.47 -5.68
C ARG A 124 4.60 -1.49 -7.04
N LEU A 125 5.88 -1.86 -7.09
CA LEU A 125 6.63 -1.95 -8.35
C LEU A 125 6.02 -3.00 -9.27
N LYS A 126 5.65 -4.17 -8.73
CA LYS A 126 4.96 -5.23 -9.48
C LYS A 126 3.61 -4.76 -10.02
N ALA A 127 2.81 -4.06 -9.21
CA ALA A 127 1.54 -3.50 -9.63
C ALA A 127 1.69 -2.49 -10.78
N GLU A 128 2.68 -1.59 -10.71
CA GLU A 128 2.94 -0.63 -11.80
C GLU A 128 3.48 -1.31 -13.06
N ARG A 129 4.26 -2.40 -12.92
CA ARG A 129 4.66 -3.23 -14.08
C ARG A 129 3.44 -3.87 -14.73
N LEU A 130 2.53 -4.47 -13.97
CA LEU A 130 1.27 -5.02 -14.51
C LEU A 130 0.41 -3.93 -15.18
N ARG A 131 0.34 -2.73 -14.58
CA ARG A 131 -0.32 -1.57 -15.23
C ARG A 131 0.34 -1.22 -16.58
N THR A 132 1.65 -1.34 -16.68
CA THR A 132 2.37 -1.11 -17.93
C THR A 132 2.02 -2.17 -18.97
N GLU A 133 2.07 -3.46 -18.59
CA GLU A 133 1.67 -4.57 -19.47
C GLU A 133 0.22 -4.44 -19.96
N TYR A 134 -0.68 -3.99 -19.10
CA TYR A 134 -2.07 -3.70 -19.46
C TYR A 134 -2.17 -2.73 -20.66
N PHE A 135 -1.43 -1.62 -20.62
CA PHE A 135 -1.47 -0.64 -21.71
C PHE A 135 -0.68 -1.11 -22.94
N LEU A 136 0.41 -1.86 -22.78
CA LEU A 136 1.14 -2.44 -23.90
C LEU A 136 0.30 -3.47 -24.66
N PHE A 137 -0.49 -4.28 -23.94
CA PHE A 137 -1.41 -5.25 -24.51
C PHE A 137 -2.52 -4.54 -25.30
N LEU A 138 -3.20 -3.55 -24.70
CA LEU A 138 -4.23 -2.75 -25.39
C LEU A 138 -3.68 -2.02 -26.61
N GLY A 139 -2.48 -1.46 -26.50
CA GLY A 139 -1.82 -0.76 -27.60
C GLY A 139 -1.24 -1.68 -28.67
N ARG A 140 -1.24 -3.01 -28.46
CA ARG A 140 -0.63 -4.01 -29.35
C ARG A 140 0.83 -3.69 -29.66
N VAL A 141 1.56 -3.22 -28.66
CA VAL A 141 2.94 -2.72 -28.82
C VAL A 141 3.95 -3.82 -28.48
N GLY A 142 5.05 -3.88 -29.24
CA GLY A 142 6.19 -4.73 -28.95
C GLY A 142 5.84 -6.22 -29.02
N THR A 143 6.01 -6.95 -27.91
CA THR A 143 5.72 -8.38 -27.82
C THR A 143 4.24 -8.74 -27.99
N TYR A 144 3.35 -7.75 -27.97
CA TYR A 144 1.90 -7.94 -28.16
C TYR A 144 1.41 -7.58 -29.57
N ALA A 145 2.31 -7.23 -30.50
CA ALA A 145 1.94 -6.92 -31.87
C ALA A 145 1.33 -8.14 -32.60
N ASP A 146 1.79 -9.35 -32.28
CA ASP A 146 1.23 -10.60 -32.81
C ASP A 146 -0.08 -10.96 -32.10
N GLU A 147 -1.16 -11.11 -32.86
CA GLU A 147 -2.50 -11.47 -32.36
C GLU A 147 -2.56 -12.90 -31.83
N GLN A 148 -1.77 -13.82 -32.39
CA GLN A 148 -1.84 -15.24 -32.02
C GLN A 148 -1.10 -15.53 -30.72
N GLU A 149 0.00 -14.82 -30.47
CA GLU A 149 0.88 -15.08 -29.32
C GLU A 149 0.66 -14.12 -28.15
N ARG A 150 0.00 -12.97 -28.35
CA ARG A 150 -0.12 -11.93 -27.30
C ARG A 150 -0.70 -12.43 -25.98
N LEU A 151 -1.71 -13.30 -26.03
CA LEU A 151 -2.33 -13.86 -24.81
C LEU A 151 -1.32 -14.70 -24.04
N ARG A 152 -0.61 -15.58 -24.75
CA ARG A 152 0.43 -16.43 -24.15
C ARG A 152 1.56 -15.58 -23.57
N CYS A 153 1.99 -14.55 -24.30
CA CYS A 153 2.99 -13.60 -23.81
C CYS A 153 2.51 -12.87 -22.55
N LEU A 154 1.24 -12.44 -22.50
CA LEU A 154 0.66 -11.76 -21.35
C LEU A 154 0.70 -12.66 -20.11
N ILE A 155 0.21 -13.90 -20.23
CA ILE A 155 0.18 -14.88 -19.13
C ILE A 155 1.60 -15.13 -18.59
N LEU A 156 2.58 -15.31 -19.49
CA LEU A 156 3.98 -15.50 -19.11
C LEU A 156 4.54 -14.26 -18.38
N ARG A 157 4.28 -13.05 -18.88
CA ARG A 157 4.74 -11.81 -18.25
C ARG A 157 4.11 -11.58 -16.88
N VAL A 158 2.82 -11.86 -16.75
CA VAL A 158 2.12 -11.79 -15.46
C VAL A 158 2.77 -12.76 -14.46
N ALA A 159 3.09 -13.99 -14.88
CA ALA A 159 3.77 -14.97 -14.04
C ALA A 159 5.18 -14.51 -13.62
N ASP A 160 5.98 -13.99 -14.56
CA ASP A 160 7.34 -13.47 -14.30
C ASP A 160 7.32 -12.29 -13.31
N ILE A 161 6.38 -11.35 -13.49
CA ILE A 161 6.22 -10.20 -12.59
C ILE A 161 5.83 -10.67 -11.19
N LYS A 162 4.97 -11.70 -11.10
CA LYS A 162 4.54 -12.27 -9.82
C LYS A 162 5.69 -12.96 -9.10
N SER A 163 6.44 -13.82 -9.78
CA SER A 163 7.60 -14.53 -9.21
C SER A 163 8.73 -13.59 -8.80
N GLY A 164 8.79 -12.39 -9.40
CA GLY A 164 9.89 -11.45 -9.21
C GLY A 164 11.13 -11.81 -10.04
N GLU A 165 11.01 -12.82 -10.91
CA GLU A 165 12.04 -13.22 -11.87
C GLU A 165 11.89 -12.37 -13.12
N VAL A 166 12.29 -11.11 -13.04
CA VAL A 166 12.38 -10.27 -14.24
C VAL A 166 13.83 -10.31 -14.73
N LYS A 167 14.05 -11.03 -15.83
CA LYS A 167 15.22 -10.85 -16.70
C LYS A 167 15.07 -9.61 -17.56
#